data_AF-A0A3M8PCJ0-F1
#
_entry.id   AF-A0A3M8PCJ0-F1
#
_cell.length_a   1.000
_cell.length_b   1.000
_cell.length_c   1.000
_cell.angle_alpha   90.00
_cell.angle_beta   90.00
_cell.angle_gamma   90.00
#
_symmetry.space_group_name_H-M   'P 1'
#
loop_
_entity.id
_entity.type
_entity.pdbx_description
1 polymer ?
#
loop_
_entity_poly.entity_id
_entity_poly.type
_entity_poly.pdbx_seq_one_letter_code
_entity_poly.pdbx_strand_id
1 'polypeptide(L)'
;MPKERTTQTEIGAYASTLLRKHFGKGPTSVFVTIKKPFVIIHFRGFLAPMEKILLRQNESKRVLETRDLLMNDLKAEIILELWKIAELDIKELYADWNLEKESGVIIGVTSEKISEEALKWPEEVDREAFTEAINEASIKAEKMPEETAAYWLNDRSILVRRSQILVEIEKELIKSGFIEPLKLAKRPLEQKVLKEVQLEAVLKRTISETFVDWNFDSDLGYIVFILDSPK
;
A
#
# COMPACT_ATOMS: atom_id res chain seq x y z
N MET A 1 18.18 31.53 -6.59
CA MET A 1 18.84 30.28 -6.16
C MET A 1 17.89 29.14 -6.47
N PRO A 2 18.29 28.08 -7.19
CA PRO A 2 17.43 26.91 -7.37
C PRO A 2 17.22 26.27 -6.00
N LYS A 3 15.97 26.02 -5.59
CA LYS A 3 15.66 25.21 -4.40
C LYS A 3 16.33 23.84 -4.59
N GLU A 4 17.22 23.47 -3.67
CA GLU A 4 17.69 22.08 -3.58
C GLU A 4 16.46 21.16 -3.53
N ARG A 5 16.41 20.17 -4.43
CA ARG A 5 15.33 19.19 -4.44
C ARG A 5 15.59 18.21 -3.30
N THR A 6 14.59 18.00 -2.46
CA THR A 6 14.66 16.93 -1.46
C THR A 6 14.57 15.57 -2.15
N THR A 7 15.16 14.53 -1.58
CA THR A 7 15.07 13.14 -2.07
C THR A 7 13.62 12.71 -2.36
N GLN A 8 12.67 13.11 -1.50
CA GLN A 8 11.24 12.85 -1.69
C GLN A 8 10.69 13.51 -2.97
N THR A 9 11.15 14.72 -3.29
CA THR A 9 10.75 15.46 -4.50
C THR A 9 11.24 14.74 -5.76
N GLU A 10 12.46 14.21 -5.73
CA GLU A 10 13.06 13.49 -6.85
C GLU A 10 12.35 12.15 -7.10
N ILE A 11 12.10 11.38 -6.05
CA ILE A 11 11.29 10.14 -6.13
C ILE A 11 9.89 10.44 -6.65
N GLY A 12 9.25 11.52 -6.19
CA GLY A 12 7.92 11.92 -6.66
C GLY A 12 7.89 12.28 -8.14
N ALA A 13 8.92 12.97 -8.63
CA ALA A 13 9.08 13.30 -10.05
C ALA A 13 9.35 12.05 -10.91
N TYR A 14 10.18 11.13 -10.41
CA TYR A 14 10.41 9.84 -11.04
C TYR A 14 9.12 9.04 -11.17
N ALA A 15 8.40 8.81 -10.07
CA ALA A 15 7.14 8.07 -10.07
C ALA A 15 6.11 8.68 -11.02
N SER A 16 6.00 10.02 -11.05
CA SER A 16 5.10 10.71 -11.98
C SER A 16 5.46 10.47 -13.45
N THR A 17 6.75 10.42 -13.76
CA THR A 17 7.27 10.20 -15.11
C THR A 17 7.09 8.75 -15.54
N LEU A 18 7.45 7.81 -14.67
CA LEU A 18 7.27 6.38 -14.87
C LEU A 18 5.81 6.03 -15.15
N LEU A 19 4.92 6.44 -14.25
CA LEU A 19 3.48 6.17 -14.38
C LEU A 19 2.90 6.77 -15.67
N ARG A 20 3.31 7.99 -16.03
CA ARG A 20 2.89 8.62 -17.29
C ARG A 20 3.35 7.84 -18.53
N LYS A 21 4.61 7.41 -18.53
CA LYS A 21 5.24 6.68 -19.64
C LYS A 21 4.56 5.34 -19.88
N HIS A 22 4.29 4.58 -18.82
CA HIS A 22 3.81 3.20 -18.95
C HIS A 22 2.28 3.05 -18.92
N PHE A 23 1.56 3.93 -18.21
CA PHE A 23 0.08 3.89 -18.14
C PHE A 23 -0.58 4.93 -19.06
N GLY A 24 0.19 5.76 -19.77
CA GLY A 24 -0.33 6.81 -20.66
C GLY A 24 -0.94 8.03 -19.94
N LYS A 25 -0.97 8.03 -18.60
CA LYS A 25 -1.42 9.15 -17.77
C LYS A 25 -0.55 9.23 -16.51
N GLY A 26 -0.07 10.42 -16.17
CA GLY A 26 0.61 10.64 -14.89
C GLY A 26 -0.38 11.03 -13.79
N PRO A 27 -0.03 10.81 -12.51
CA PRO A 27 -0.80 11.32 -11.38
C PRO A 27 -0.82 12.86 -11.37
N THR A 28 -1.84 13.42 -10.72
CA THR A 28 -1.97 14.87 -10.48
C THR A 28 -1.11 15.35 -9.31
N SER A 29 -0.91 14.49 -8.31
CA SER A 29 -0.05 14.76 -7.17
C SER A 29 0.60 13.47 -6.68
N VAL A 30 1.81 13.58 -6.15
CA VAL A 30 2.57 12.47 -5.55
C VAL A 30 3.11 12.93 -4.19
N PHE A 31 2.96 12.08 -3.18
CA PHE A 31 3.45 12.27 -1.83
C PHE A 31 4.37 11.10 -1.49
N VAL A 32 5.62 11.40 -1.15
CA VAL A 32 6.62 10.39 -0.82
C VAL A 32 6.94 10.47 0.67
N THR A 33 6.82 9.34 1.35
CA THR A 33 7.22 9.16 2.75
C THR A 33 8.37 8.17 2.79
N ILE A 34 9.48 8.56 3.42
CA ILE A 34 10.61 7.68 3.68
C ILE A 34 10.74 7.58 5.19
N LYS A 35 10.46 6.39 5.74
CA LYS A 35 10.69 6.08 7.14
C LYS A 35 11.17 4.64 7.23
N LYS A 36 12.49 4.49 7.30
CA LYS A 36 13.18 3.20 7.16
C LYS A 36 12.59 2.14 8.11
N PRO A 37 12.29 0.94 7.58
CA PRO A 37 12.69 0.41 6.28
C PRO A 37 11.67 0.69 5.16
N PHE A 38 10.67 1.54 5.39
CA PHE A 38 9.55 1.74 4.47
C PHE A 38 9.71 2.99 3.61
N VAL A 39 9.33 2.83 2.34
CA VAL A 39 9.16 3.92 1.37
C VAL A 39 7.75 3.84 0.82
N ILE A 40 6.95 4.88 1.04
CA ILE A 40 5.57 4.96 0.56
C ILE A 40 5.45 6.06 -0.46
N ILE A 41 4.98 5.72 -1.65
CA ILE A 41 4.68 6.67 -2.72
C ILE A 41 3.16 6.63 -2.92
N HIS A 42 2.46 7.60 -2.32
CA HIS A 42 1.01 7.76 -2.51
C HIS A 42 0.75 8.79 -3.60
N PHE A 43 -0.17 8.51 -4.51
CA PHE A 43 -0.50 9.41 -5.61
C PHE A 43 -1.99 9.47 -5.89
N ARG A 44 -2.43 10.60 -6.45
CA ARG A 44 -3.85 10.91 -6.71
C ARG A 44 -4.09 11.40 -8.13
N GLY A 45 -5.33 11.31 -8.60
CA GLY A 45 -5.76 11.70 -9.95
C GLY A 45 -5.15 10.80 -11.05
N PHE A 46 -5.04 9.50 -10.77
CA PHE A 46 -4.42 8.48 -11.60
C PHE A 46 -5.47 7.44 -12.09
N LEU A 47 -6.16 7.82 -13.16
CA LEU A 47 -7.08 6.95 -13.91
C LEU A 47 -7.10 7.36 -15.39
N ALA A 48 -6.60 6.49 -16.27
CA ALA A 48 -6.47 6.76 -17.70
C ALA A 48 -7.85 6.84 -18.38
N PRO A 49 -7.99 7.60 -19.48
CA PRO A 49 -9.28 7.74 -20.19
C PRO A 49 -9.90 6.40 -20.60
N MET A 50 -9.09 5.44 -21.06
CA MET A 50 -9.56 4.10 -21.41
C MET A 50 -10.03 3.30 -20.18
N GLU A 51 -9.34 3.41 -19.05
CA GLU A 51 -9.77 2.78 -17.80
C GLU A 51 -11.13 3.34 -17.35
N LYS A 52 -11.39 4.65 -17.51
CA LYS A 52 -12.71 5.24 -17.21
C LYS A 52 -13.85 4.60 -18.01
N ILE A 53 -13.59 4.21 -19.25
CA ILE A 53 -14.58 3.51 -20.09
C ILE A 53 -14.84 2.11 -19.54
N LEU A 54 -13.77 1.37 -19.20
CA LEU A 54 -13.87 0.02 -18.61
C LEU A 54 -14.62 0.03 -17.27
N LEU A 55 -14.35 1.02 -16.40
CA LEU A 55 -15.06 1.12 -15.12
C LEU A 55 -16.57 1.34 -15.31
N ARG A 56 -16.98 2.13 -16.30
CA ARG A 56 -18.42 2.32 -16.63
C ARG A 56 -19.08 1.04 -17.13
N GLN A 57 -18.30 0.08 -17.61
CA GLN A 57 -18.74 -1.23 -18.07
C GLN A 57 -18.62 -2.32 -16.98
N ASN A 58 -18.33 -1.93 -15.73
CA ASN A 58 -18.07 -2.84 -14.61
C ASN A 58 -16.86 -3.77 -14.81
N GLU A 59 -15.89 -3.36 -15.64
CA GLU A 59 -14.65 -4.11 -15.92
C GLU A 59 -13.50 -3.71 -14.97
N SER A 60 -13.82 -3.41 -13.70
CA SER A 60 -12.81 -3.00 -12.71
C SER A 60 -11.74 -4.07 -12.47
N LYS A 61 -12.12 -5.35 -12.49
CA LYS A 61 -11.19 -6.49 -12.37
C LYS A 61 -10.13 -6.45 -13.48
N ARG A 62 -10.56 -6.26 -14.73
CA ARG A 62 -9.65 -6.19 -15.88
C ARG A 62 -8.67 -5.02 -15.79
N VAL A 63 -9.14 -3.88 -15.26
CA VAL A 63 -8.26 -2.73 -14.98
C VAL A 63 -7.20 -3.12 -13.94
N LEU A 64 -7.59 -3.73 -12.82
CA LEU A 64 -6.66 -4.14 -11.77
C LEU A 64 -5.66 -5.21 -12.27
N GLU A 65 -6.12 -6.24 -12.97
CA GLU A 65 -5.26 -7.28 -13.57
C GLU A 65 -4.21 -6.66 -14.49
N THR A 66 -4.64 -5.72 -15.35
CA THR A 66 -3.71 -5.03 -16.27
C THR A 66 -2.69 -4.19 -15.51
N ARG A 67 -3.11 -3.51 -14.43
CA ARG A 67 -2.19 -2.72 -13.60
C ARG A 67 -1.19 -3.61 -12.86
N ASP A 68 -1.63 -4.77 -12.37
CA ASP A 68 -0.76 -5.71 -11.67
C ASP A 68 0.28 -6.33 -12.62
N LEU A 69 -0.11 -6.67 -13.87
CA LEU A 69 0.82 -7.07 -14.92
C LEU A 69 1.86 -5.99 -15.22
N LEU A 70 1.42 -4.75 -15.47
CA LEU A 70 2.33 -3.63 -15.73
C LEU A 70 3.28 -3.40 -14.56
N MET A 71 2.80 -3.43 -13.32
CA MET A 71 3.66 -3.24 -12.16
C MET A 71 4.69 -4.34 -12.02
N ASN A 72 4.34 -5.60 -12.29
CA ASN A 72 5.29 -6.71 -12.26
C ASN A 72 6.46 -6.49 -13.22
N ASP A 73 6.20 -6.00 -14.44
CA ASP A 73 7.23 -5.66 -15.41
C ASP A 73 8.10 -4.46 -14.96
N LEU A 74 7.51 -3.51 -14.23
CA LEU A 74 8.20 -2.30 -13.77
C LEU A 74 9.00 -2.47 -12.48
N LYS A 75 8.82 -3.54 -11.71
CA LYS A 75 9.43 -3.69 -10.38
C LYS A 75 10.94 -3.49 -10.42
N ALA A 76 11.64 -4.14 -11.35
CA ALA A 76 13.09 -4.08 -11.44
C ALA A 76 13.60 -2.67 -11.79
N GLU A 77 12.91 -1.95 -12.70
CA GLU A 77 13.22 -0.56 -13.03
C GLU A 77 13.01 0.36 -11.81
N ILE A 78 11.90 0.18 -11.09
CA ILE A 78 11.61 0.97 -9.89
C ILE A 78 12.67 0.78 -8.81
N ILE A 79 13.04 -0.47 -8.51
CA ILE A 79 14.08 -0.77 -7.52
C ILE A 79 15.41 -0.12 -7.89
N LEU A 80 15.82 -0.25 -9.16
CA LEU A 80 17.07 0.34 -9.65
C LEU A 80 17.08 1.87 -9.55
N GLU A 81 15.99 2.53 -9.93
CA GLU A 81 15.92 3.99 -9.91
C GLU A 81 15.82 4.55 -8.48
N LEU A 82 15.10 3.87 -7.58
CA LEU A 82 15.08 4.25 -6.16
C LEU A 82 16.45 4.12 -5.51
N TRP A 83 17.24 3.11 -5.89
CA TRP A 83 18.63 2.98 -5.45
C TRP A 83 19.50 4.12 -5.99
N LYS A 84 19.37 4.51 -7.26
CA LYS A 84 20.15 5.62 -7.84
C LYS A 84 19.82 6.98 -7.24
N ILE A 85 18.54 7.25 -6.95
CA ILE A 85 18.07 8.56 -6.46
C ILE A 85 18.42 8.74 -4.99
N ALA A 86 18.31 7.68 -4.20
CA ALA A 86 18.23 7.80 -2.74
C ALA A 86 19.02 6.73 -1.97
N GLU A 87 19.79 5.90 -2.67
CA GLU A 87 20.52 4.75 -2.10
C GLU A 87 19.62 3.78 -1.34
N LEU A 88 18.34 3.71 -1.74
CA LEU A 88 17.35 2.82 -1.13
C LEU A 88 17.50 1.40 -1.71
N ASP A 89 18.02 0.48 -0.89
CA ASP A 89 18.16 -0.95 -1.22
C ASP A 89 16.82 -1.68 -1.01
N ILE A 90 15.86 -1.43 -1.92
CA ILE A 90 14.52 -2.02 -1.88
C ILE A 90 14.59 -3.52 -2.19
N LYS A 91 14.09 -4.35 -1.27
CA LYS A 91 14.00 -5.81 -1.41
C LYS A 91 12.63 -6.29 -1.84
N GLU A 92 11.59 -5.60 -1.39
CA GLU A 92 10.20 -5.93 -1.71
C GLU A 92 9.49 -4.67 -2.21
N LEU A 93 8.68 -4.82 -3.27
CA LEU A 93 7.91 -3.75 -3.88
C LEU A 93 6.48 -4.21 -4.13
N TYR A 94 5.53 -3.47 -3.56
CA TYR A 94 4.09 -3.73 -3.61
C TYR A 94 3.35 -2.53 -4.20
N ALA A 95 2.16 -2.77 -4.73
CA ALA A 95 1.31 -1.71 -5.26
C ALA A 95 -0.17 -2.04 -5.12
N ASP A 96 -0.95 -1.05 -4.70
CA ASP A 96 -2.40 -1.16 -4.66
C ASP A 96 -3.07 0.12 -5.16
N TRP A 97 -4.31 -0.03 -5.62
CA TRP A 97 -5.02 0.97 -6.39
C TRP A 97 -6.42 1.19 -5.86
N ASN A 98 -6.81 2.46 -5.76
CA ASN A 98 -8.19 2.83 -5.53
C ASN A 98 -8.75 3.48 -6.80
N LEU A 99 -9.47 2.68 -7.58
CA LEU A 99 -10.02 3.09 -8.87
C LEU A 99 -11.13 4.14 -8.72
N GLU A 100 -11.88 4.11 -7.61
CA GLU A 100 -12.95 5.08 -7.34
C GLU A 100 -12.40 6.46 -6.97
N LYS A 101 -11.31 6.49 -6.18
CA LYS A 101 -10.64 7.73 -5.76
C LYS A 101 -9.55 8.19 -6.74
N GLU A 102 -9.38 7.46 -7.84
CA GLU A 102 -8.32 7.67 -8.82
C GLU A 102 -6.94 7.79 -8.15
N SER A 103 -6.61 6.89 -7.23
CA SER A 103 -5.38 6.96 -6.44
C SER A 103 -4.69 5.60 -6.35
N GLY A 104 -3.48 5.60 -5.83
CA GLY A 104 -2.74 4.38 -5.59
C GLY A 104 -1.56 4.61 -4.67
N VAL A 105 -0.96 3.50 -4.26
CA VAL A 105 0.23 3.47 -3.43
C VAL A 105 1.25 2.51 -4.03
N ILE A 106 2.53 2.88 -3.94
CA ILE A 106 3.65 1.95 -4.09
C ILE A 106 4.34 1.87 -2.74
N ILE A 107 4.61 0.65 -2.27
CA ILE A 107 5.25 0.36 -1.00
C ILE A 107 6.58 -0.32 -1.31
N GLY A 108 7.68 0.30 -0.90
CA GLY A 108 9.00 -0.29 -0.92
C GLY A 108 9.45 -0.65 0.48
N VAL A 109 10.05 -1.83 0.64
CA VAL A 109 10.63 -2.31 1.91
C VAL A 109 12.13 -2.56 1.69
N THR A 110 12.98 -1.91 2.48
CA THR A 110 14.44 -2.09 2.44
C THR A 110 14.92 -3.22 3.36
N SER A 111 16.18 -3.61 3.19
CA SER A 111 16.87 -4.58 4.08
C SER A 111 17.27 -4.01 5.44
N GLU A 112 17.01 -2.71 5.68
CA GLU A 112 17.43 -2.02 6.88
C GLU A 112 16.60 -2.44 8.10
N LYS A 113 17.17 -2.29 9.29
CA LYS A 113 16.42 -2.51 10.53
C LYS A 113 15.35 -1.45 10.70
N ILE A 114 14.27 -1.83 11.38
CA ILE A 114 13.23 -0.90 11.81
C ILE A 114 13.88 0.22 12.63
N SER A 115 13.68 1.47 12.20
CA SER A 115 14.19 2.61 12.94
C SER A 115 13.40 2.78 14.25
N GLU A 116 14.06 3.23 15.32
CA GLU A 116 13.38 3.56 16.58
C GLU A 116 12.30 4.63 16.37
N GLU A 117 12.50 5.53 15.41
CA GLU A 117 11.51 6.53 15.02
C GLU A 117 10.25 5.91 14.43
N ALA A 118 10.35 4.80 13.68
CA ALA A 118 9.18 4.09 13.13
C ALA A 118 8.33 3.43 14.21
N LEU A 119 8.90 3.23 15.40
CA LEU A 119 8.21 2.70 16.57
C LEU A 119 7.52 3.79 17.41
N LYS A 120 7.83 5.08 17.17
CA LYS A 120 7.21 6.18 17.90
C LYS A 120 5.81 6.45 17.35
N TRP A 121 4.82 6.29 18.22
CA TRP A 121 3.42 6.67 17.99
C TRP A 121 3.10 7.98 18.73
N PRO A 122 2.11 8.76 18.27
CA PRO A 122 1.58 9.87 19.05
C PRO A 122 1.06 9.38 20.41
N GLU A 123 1.32 10.12 21.48
CA GLU A 123 0.95 9.73 22.85
C GLU A 123 -0.57 9.58 23.03
N GLU A 124 -1.35 10.32 22.24
CA GLU A 124 -2.80 10.30 22.27
C GLU A 124 -3.43 9.09 21.56
N VAL A 125 -2.64 8.29 20.82
CA VAL A 125 -3.12 7.13 20.06
C VAL A 125 -2.71 5.85 20.78
N ASP A 126 -3.71 5.03 21.10
CA ASP A 126 -3.48 3.71 21.68
C ASP A 126 -3.08 2.71 20.59
N ARG A 127 -1.77 2.43 20.50
CA ARG A 127 -1.21 1.49 19.53
C ARG A 127 -1.72 0.07 19.74
N GLU A 128 -1.88 -0.38 20.98
CA GLU A 128 -2.31 -1.74 21.28
C GLU A 128 -3.76 -1.95 20.86
N ALA A 129 -4.65 -1.03 21.22
CA ALA A 129 -6.04 -1.03 20.78
C ALA A 129 -6.15 -0.97 19.23
N PHE A 130 -5.26 -0.22 18.57
CA PHE A 130 -5.21 -0.17 17.11
C PHE A 130 -4.81 -1.52 16.51
N THR A 131 -3.77 -2.15 17.05
CA THR A 131 -3.34 -3.49 16.63
C THR A 131 -4.41 -4.55 16.89
N GLU A 132 -5.12 -4.49 18.00
CA GLU A 132 -6.25 -5.37 18.30
C GLU A 132 -7.40 -5.20 17.29
N ALA A 133 -7.75 -3.97 16.93
CA ALA A 133 -8.78 -3.71 15.92
C ALA A 133 -8.37 -4.24 14.53
N ILE A 134 -7.09 -4.17 14.16
CA ILE A 134 -6.58 -4.81 12.94
C ILE A 134 -6.71 -6.34 13.01
N ASN A 135 -6.36 -6.93 14.15
CA ASN A 135 -6.49 -8.37 14.36
C ASN A 135 -7.95 -8.82 14.29
N GLU A 136 -8.88 -8.05 14.85
CA GLU A 136 -10.33 -8.30 14.73
C GLU A 136 -10.77 -8.30 13.26
N ALA A 137 -10.31 -7.33 12.46
CA ALA A 137 -10.60 -7.28 11.03
C ALA A 137 -10.04 -8.51 10.30
N SER A 138 -8.82 -8.92 10.65
CA SER A 138 -8.17 -10.12 10.10
C SER A 138 -8.97 -11.39 10.38
N ILE A 139 -9.49 -11.57 11.60
CA ILE A 139 -10.34 -12.71 11.95
C ILE A 139 -11.62 -12.73 11.13
N LYS A 140 -12.22 -11.57 10.85
CA LYS A 140 -13.44 -11.47 10.03
C LYS A 140 -13.19 -11.84 8.57
N ALA A 141 -12.00 -11.59 8.04
CA ALA A 141 -11.65 -11.93 6.66
C ALA A 141 -11.11 -13.37 6.51
N GLU A 142 -10.31 -13.83 7.48
CA GLU A 142 -9.49 -15.03 7.38
C GLU A 142 -9.30 -15.70 8.76
N LYS A 143 -8.19 -15.41 9.43
CA LYS A 143 -7.80 -15.91 10.76
C LYS A 143 -7.01 -14.83 11.52
N MET A 144 -6.69 -15.13 12.77
CA MET A 144 -5.76 -14.34 13.57
C MET A 144 -4.34 -14.41 12.95
N PRO A 145 -3.67 -13.27 12.70
CA PRO A 145 -2.26 -13.24 12.32
C PRO A 145 -1.37 -13.81 13.43
N GLU A 146 -0.24 -14.40 13.07
CA GLU A 146 0.78 -14.76 14.08
C GLU A 146 1.49 -13.51 14.62
N GLU A 147 1.77 -12.55 13.74
CA GLU A 147 2.36 -11.26 14.10
C GLU A 147 1.61 -10.13 13.39
N THR A 148 1.34 -9.05 14.13
CA THR A 148 0.86 -7.77 13.57
C THR A 148 1.74 -6.65 14.10
N ALA A 149 2.42 -5.96 13.19
CA ALA A 149 3.27 -4.82 13.50
C ALA A 149 2.75 -3.57 12.78
N ALA A 150 2.46 -2.52 13.55
CA ALA A 150 1.97 -1.25 13.03
C ALA A 150 3.01 -0.12 13.24
N TYR A 151 3.19 0.70 12.21
CA TYR A 151 4.20 1.75 12.13
C TYR A 151 3.56 3.07 11.77
N TRP A 152 3.68 4.06 12.66
CA TRP A 152 3.29 5.43 12.38
C TRP A 152 4.35 6.05 11.47
N LEU A 153 4.06 6.25 10.18
CA LEU A 153 5.05 6.76 9.24
C LEU A 153 5.15 8.28 9.30
N ASN A 154 4.00 8.95 9.31
CA ASN A 154 3.87 10.38 9.58
C ASN A 154 2.41 10.71 9.92
N ASP A 155 2.08 11.99 10.07
CA ASP A 155 0.71 12.43 10.38
C ASP A 155 -0.36 12.08 9.34
N ARG A 156 0.05 11.61 8.16
CA ARG A 156 -0.83 11.27 7.04
C ARG A 156 -0.79 9.79 6.67
N SER A 157 0.10 8.98 7.23
CA SER A 157 0.17 7.57 6.87
C SER A 157 0.62 6.64 7.99
N ILE A 158 -0.04 5.49 8.04
CA ILE A 158 0.29 4.35 8.90
C ILE A 158 0.49 3.16 7.99
N LEU A 159 1.52 2.36 8.25
CA LEU A 159 1.71 1.07 7.62
C LEU A 159 1.55 -0.04 8.65
N VAL A 160 0.83 -1.10 8.28
CA VAL A 160 0.71 -2.31 9.06
C VAL A 160 1.29 -3.47 8.25
N ARG A 161 2.11 -4.29 8.90
CA ARG A 161 2.60 -5.56 8.39
C ARG A 161 2.01 -6.68 9.23
N ARG A 162 1.38 -7.65 8.59
CA ARG A 162 0.88 -8.88 9.20
C ARG A 162 1.64 -10.07 8.62
N SER A 163 1.85 -11.11 9.43
CA SER A 163 2.42 -12.38 8.97
C SER A 163 1.54 -13.57 9.36
N GLN A 164 1.65 -14.64 8.57
CA GLN A 164 0.92 -15.89 8.76
C GLN A 164 -0.59 -15.65 8.82
N ILE A 165 -1.15 -15.02 7.80
CA ILE A 165 -2.55 -14.63 7.71
C ILE A 165 -3.40 -15.58 6.88
N LEU A 166 -2.78 -16.37 6.00
CA LEU A 166 -3.50 -17.26 5.08
C LEU A 166 -4.13 -18.45 5.78
N VAL A 167 -5.36 -18.79 5.39
CA VAL A 167 -6.02 -20.05 5.76
C VAL A 167 -5.68 -21.17 4.76
N GLU A 168 -5.91 -22.43 5.15
CA GLU A 168 -5.47 -23.59 4.37
C GLU A 168 -6.05 -23.65 2.94
N ILE A 169 -7.29 -23.21 2.74
CA ILE A 169 -7.87 -23.15 1.38
C ILE A 169 -7.16 -22.14 0.49
N GLU A 170 -6.69 -21.01 1.04
CA GLU A 170 -5.95 -20.00 0.28
C GLU A 170 -4.57 -20.50 -0.10
N LYS A 171 -3.89 -21.18 0.83
CA LYS A 171 -2.61 -21.85 0.55
C LYS A 171 -2.75 -22.86 -0.58
N GLU A 172 -3.85 -23.61 -0.63
CA GLU A 172 -4.10 -24.56 -1.72
C GLU A 172 -4.41 -23.89 -3.06
N LEU A 173 -5.16 -22.77 -3.04
CA LEU A 173 -5.38 -21.94 -4.24
C LEU A 173 -4.06 -21.40 -4.79
N ILE A 174 -3.16 -20.92 -3.92
CA ILE A 174 -1.83 -20.42 -4.30
C ILE A 174 -1.01 -21.53 -4.95
N LYS A 175 -0.93 -22.72 -4.34
CA LYS A 175 -0.22 -23.89 -4.91
C LYS A 175 -0.79 -24.31 -6.27
N SER A 176 -2.09 -24.14 -6.46
CA SER A 176 -2.80 -24.44 -7.70
C SER A 176 -2.70 -23.34 -8.75
N GLY A 177 -1.95 -22.26 -8.49
CA GLY A 177 -1.71 -21.15 -9.43
C GLY A 177 -2.80 -20.08 -9.46
N PHE A 178 -3.77 -20.10 -8.54
CA PHE A 178 -4.87 -19.14 -8.47
C PHE A 178 -4.53 -17.86 -7.70
N ILE A 179 -3.30 -17.37 -7.83
CA ILE A 179 -2.80 -16.19 -7.10
C ILE A 179 -3.59 -14.93 -7.46
N GLU A 180 -3.74 -14.63 -8.76
CA GLU A 180 -4.42 -13.40 -9.20
C GLU A 180 -5.92 -13.40 -8.85
N PRO A 181 -6.70 -14.48 -9.10
CA PRO A 181 -8.07 -14.56 -8.63
C PRO A 181 -8.23 -14.41 -7.12
N LEU A 182 -7.31 -15.00 -6.33
CA LEU A 182 -7.30 -14.85 -4.87
C LEU A 182 -7.06 -13.40 -4.48
N LYS A 183 -6.05 -12.74 -5.08
CA LYS A 183 -5.73 -11.32 -4.82
C LYS A 183 -6.93 -10.40 -5.10
N LEU A 184 -7.57 -10.57 -6.26
CA LEU A 184 -8.73 -9.77 -6.68
C LEU A 184 -9.95 -9.99 -5.77
N ALA A 185 -10.11 -11.19 -5.20
CA ALA A 185 -11.18 -11.49 -4.26
C ALA A 185 -10.89 -11.00 -2.84
N LYS A 186 -9.63 -11.14 -2.36
CA LYS A 186 -9.21 -10.70 -1.02
C LYS A 186 -9.27 -9.19 -0.85
N ARG A 187 -8.84 -8.41 -1.85
CA ARG A 187 -8.80 -6.93 -1.79
C ARG A 187 -10.11 -6.26 -1.33
N PRO A 188 -11.26 -6.48 -1.97
CA PRO A 188 -12.51 -5.88 -1.51
C PRO A 188 -12.98 -6.43 -0.15
N LEU A 189 -12.69 -7.69 0.16
CA LEU A 189 -13.03 -8.29 1.46
C LEU A 189 -12.25 -7.60 2.60
N GLU A 190 -10.94 -7.44 2.43
CA GLU A 190 -10.05 -6.82 3.41
C GLU A 190 -10.40 -5.35 3.63
N GLN A 191 -10.61 -4.60 2.55
CA GLN A 191 -11.07 -3.22 2.63
C GLN A 191 -12.45 -3.10 3.31
N LYS A 192 -13.32 -4.09 3.18
CA LYS A 192 -14.63 -4.11 3.84
C LYS A 192 -14.48 -4.34 5.34
N VAL A 193 -13.79 -5.40 5.77
CA VAL A 193 -13.66 -5.73 7.20
C VAL A 193 -12.91 -4.64 7.98
N LEU A 194 -11.93 -3.98 7.34
CA LEU A 194 -11.21 -2.85 7.94
C LEU A 194 -12.11 -1.63 8.20
N LYS A 195 -13.21 -1.47 7.44
CA LYS A 195 -14.20 -0.40 7.69
C LYS A 195 -15.22 -0.77 8.78
N GLU A 196 -15.34 -2.06 9.10
CA GLU A 196 -16.30 -2.55 10.11
C GLU A 196 -15.74 -2.49 11.54
N VAL A 197 -14.42 -2.34 11.68
CA VAL A 197 -13.73 -2.20 12.98
C VAL A 197 -13.50 -0.73 13.33
N GLN A 198 -13.35 -0.42 14.62
CA GLN A 198 -13.33 0.94 15.13
C GLN A 198 -11.95 1.64 15.02
N LEU A 199 -11.28 1.51 13.86
CA LEU A 199 -9.93 2.07 13.67
C LEU A 199 -9.90 3.61 13.84
N GLU A 200 -10.83 4.33 13.23
CA GLU A 200 -10.87 5.80 13.29
C GLU A 200 -11.11 6.33 14.71
N ALA A 201 -11.87 5.59 15.52
CA ALA A 201 -12.12 5.94 16.92
C ALA A 201 -10.84 5.85 17.75
N VAL A 202 -10.05 4.78 17.54
CA VAL A 202 -8.75 4.59 18.21
C VAL A 202 -7.74 5.64 17.73
N LEU A 203 -7.69 5.89 16.42
CA LEU A 203 -6.77 6.87 15.83
C LEU A 203 -7.14 8.32 16.14
N LYS A 204 -8.39 8.58 16.56
CA LYS A 204 -8.98 9.93 16.69
C LYS A 204 -8.82 10.75 15.40
N ARG A 205 -8.74 10.07 14.25
CA ARG A 205 -8.53 10.64 12.92
C ARG A 205 -9.28 9.82 11.88
N THR A 206 -9.76 10.49 10.84
CA THR A 206 -10.42 9.85 9.70
C THR A 206 -9.41 9.19 8.78
N ILE A 207 -9.71 7.97 8.35
CA ILE A 207 -8.96 7.22 7.35
C ILE A 207 -9.57 7.57 5.98
N SER A 208 -8.87 8.44 5.25
CA SER A 208 -9.29 8.84 3.92
C SER A 208 -9.17 7.70 2.91
N GLU A 209 -8.14 6.86 2.97
CA GLU A 209 -7.90 5.79 2.00
C GLU A 209 -7.25 4.58 2.69
N THR A 210 -7.50 3.38 2.17
CA THR A 210 -6.94 2.12 2.65
C THR A 210 -6.45 1.31 1.46
N PHE A 211 -5.21 0.86 1.55
CA PHE A 211 -4.55 0.07 0.52
C PHE A 211 -4.06 -1.25 1.12
N VAL A 212 -4.16 -2.33 0.38
CA VAL A 212 -3.77 -3.68 0.81
C VAL A 212 -3.02 -4.41 -0.31
N ASP A 213 -1.92 -5.06 0.03
CA ASP A 213 -1.19 -5.96 -0.88
C ASP A 213 -0.50 -7.07 -0.08
N TRP A 214 -0.15 -8.16 -0.76
CA TRP A 214 0.34 -9.38 -0.12
C TRP A 214 1.59 -9.91 -0.80
N ASN A 215 2.41 -10.59 0.01
CA ASN A 215 3.37 -11.56 -0.45
C ASN A 215 2.86 -12.95 -0.09
N PHE A 216 2.28 -13.64 -1.08
CA PHE A 216 1.71 -14.97 -0.86
C PHE A 216 2.77 -16.05 -0.65
N ASP A 217 4.00 -15.85 -1.13
CA ASP A 217 5.10 -16.82 -0.95
C ASP A 217 5.61 -16.81 0.50
N SER A 218 5.66 -15.64 1.13
CA SER A 218 6.11 -15.48 2.52
C SER A 218 4.98 -15.33 3.55
N ASP A 219 3.72 -15.46 3.12
CA ASP A 219 2.52 -15.27 3.94
C ASP A 219 2.58 -13.94 4.73
N LEU A 220 2.79 -12.85 3.98
CA LEU A 220 2.80 -11.48 4.52
C LEU A 220 1.68 -10.65 3.89
N GLY A 221 1.07 -9.78 4.71
CA GLY A 221 0.11 -8.77 4.27
C GLY A 221 0.55 -7.37 4.70
N TYR A 222 0.46 -6.42 3.79
CA TYR A 222 0.70 -5.01 4.07
C TYR A 222 -0.59 -4.23 3.95
N ILE A 223 -0.83 -3.33 4.90
CA ILE A 223 -1.94 -2.38 4.89
C ILE A 223 -1.36 -0.98 5.00
N VAL A 224 -1.80 -0.05 4.15
CA VAL A 224 -1.46 1.36 4.28
C VAL A 224 -2.75 2.16 4.46
N PHE A 225 -2.80 2.91 5.55
CA PHE A 225 -3.85 3.89 5.81
C PHE A 225 -3.35 5.28 5.45
N ILE A 226 -4.14 6.04 4.69
CA ILE A 226 -3.92 7.47 4.46
C ILE A 226 -4.90 8.24 5.33
N LEU A 227 -4.36 9.02 6.26
CA LEU A 227 -5.12 9.82 7.20
C LEU A 227 -5.42 11.21 6.63
N ASP A 228 -6.56 11.77 7.00
CA ASP A 228 -6.81 13.19 6.80
C ASP A 228 -5.84 14.04 7.62
N SER A 229 -5.65 15.29 7.20
CA SER A 229 -4.78 16.21 7.94
C SER A 229 -5.32 16.43 9.36
N PRO A 230 -4.44 16.60 10.37
CA PRO A 230 -4.88 16.94 11.72
C PRO A 230 -5.80 18.17 11.67
N LYS A 231 -6.91 18.12 12.41
CA LYS A 231 -7.78 19.29 12.60
C LYS A 231 -7.10 20.34 13.46
#